data_AF-A0A0G1G959-F1
#
_entry.id   AF-A0A0G1G959-F1
#
_cell.length_a   1.000
_cell.length_b   1.000
_cell.length_c   1.000
_cell.angle_alpha   90.00
_cell.angle_beta   90.00
_cell.angle_gamma   90.00
#
_symmetry.space_group_name_H-M   'P 1'
#
loop_
_entity.id
_entity.type
_entity.pdbx_description
1 polymer ?
#
loop_
_entity_poly.entity_id
_entity_poly.type
_entity_poly.pdbx_seq_one_letter_code
_entity_poly.pdbx_strand_id
1 'polypeptide(L)'
;MLPVELKLNRKILILISLIVIIAAFLVSFYFYRKYKQLSVNLSNLAQIQQIEIKDIKSKVGRHYLLPEGEEPLLITVTDWEKVKSQPFFSRAQNGDKVLVYNNAKKAILYSPAKDLVLEVGPVIPATPTPTPPEATASAKSGTVSPTVKLENLRFILYNGTDIVGLTRTYETKLKQSVSTAEVVDRDDASKKDYPESLLVDLKGNKNAEAQKLAEKLNLTLSKLPDGETASPTADFLIILGADRK
;
A
#
# COMPACT_ATOMS: atom_id res chain seq x y z
N MET A 1 -46.41 -43.96 10.15
CA MET A 1 -46.40 -42.55 9.69
C MET A 1 -46.53 -42.57 8.17
N LEU A 2 -47.70 -42.22 7.64
CA LEU A 2 -47.95 -42.20 6.18
C LEU A 2 -47.37 -40.90 5.59
N PRO A 3 -46.64 -40.94 4.46
CA PRO A 3 -46.15 -39.73 3.81
C PRO A 3 -47.35 -38.97 3.22
N VAL A 4 -47.49 -37.69 3.60
CA VAL A 4 -48.47 -36.79 3.00
C VAL A 4 -47.95 -36.39 1.62
N GLU A 5 -48.42 -37.04 0.57
CA GLU A 5 -48.14 -36.60 -0.80
C GLU A 5 -49.00 -35.38 -1.14
N LEU A 6 -48.42 -34.19 -0.99
CA LEU A 6 -49.03 -32.96 -1.47
C LEU A 6 -49.03 -32.95 -3.01
N LYS A 7 -50.18 -33.29 -3.62
CA LYS A 7 -50.43 -33.07 -5.05
C LYS A 7 -50.60 -31.57 -5.32
N LEU A 8 -49.50 -30.86 -5.52
CA LEU A 8 -49.52 -29.43 -5.87
C LEU A 8 -50.00 -29.22 -7.30
N ASN A 9 -51.07 -28.43 -7.46
CA ASN A 9 -51.57 -28.05 -8.78
C ASN A 9 -50.51 -27.21 -9.54
N ARG A 10 -50.39 -27.40 -10.86
CA ARG A 10 -49.48 -26.61 -11.72
C ARG A 10 -49.59 -25.10 -11.48
N LYS A 11 -50.80 -24.58 -11.24
CA LYS A 11 -51.03 -23.16 -10.91
C LYS A 11 -50.40 -22.73 -9.58
N ILE A 12 -50.39 -23.61 -8.58
CA ILE A 12 -49.76 -23.38 -7.28
C ILE A 12 -48.24 -23.40 -7.41
N LEU A 13 -47.68 -24.30 -8.22
CA LEU A 13 -46.23 -24.32 -8.52
C LEU A 13 -45.77 -23.05 -9.24
N ILE A 14 -46.56 -22.56 -10.19
CA ILE A 14 -46.28 -21.29 -10.88
C ILE A 14 -46.31 -20.11 -9.89
N LEU A 15 -47.29 -20.09 -8.98
CA LEU A 15 -47.40 -19.03 -7.98
C LEU A 15 -46.21 -19.03 -7.01
N ILE A 16 -45.78 -20.20 -6.53
CA ILE A 16 -44.62 -20.34 -5.64
C ILE A 16 -43.34 -19.90 -6.36
N SER A 17 -43.15 -20.32 -7.62
CA SER A 17 -42.00 -19.90 -8.43
C SER A 17 -41.94 -18.38 -8.59
N LEU A 18 -43.08 -17.74 -8.85
CA LEU A 18 -43.17 -16.28 -8.96
C LEU A 18 -42.77 -15.58 -7.65
N ILE A 19 -43.22 -16.09 -6.50
CA ILE A 19 -42.88 -15.54 -5.18
C ILE A 19 -41.38 -15.68 -4.90
N VAL A 20 -40.77 -16.82 -5.24
CA VAL A 20 -39.33 -17.03 -5.06
C VAL A 20 -38.51 -16.07 -5.93
N ILE A 21 -38.94 -15.85 -7.18
CA ILE A 21 -38.29 -14.90 -8.09
C ILE A 21 -38.38 -13.47 -7.51
N ILE A 22 -39.55 -13.05 -7.05
CA ILE A 22 -39.74 -11.72 -6.44
C ILE A 22 -38.85 -11.56 -5.20
N ALA A 23 -38.79 -12.57 -4.33
CA ALA A 23 -37.92 -12.55 -3.15
C ALA A 23 -36.44 -12.44 -3.53
N ALA A 24 -35.99 -13.19 -4.55
CA ALA A 24 -34.62 -13.11 -5.05
C ALA A 24 -34.30 -11.73 -5.63
N PHE A 25 -35.23 -11.11 -6.36
CA PHE A 25 -35.10 -9.75 -6.87
C PHE A 25 -34.96 -8.71 -5.74
N LEU A 26 -35.76 -8.83 -4.68
CA LEU A 26 -35.70 -7.91 -3.53
C LEU A 26 -34.36 -8.02 -2.79
N VAL A 27 -33.87 -9.25 -2.56
CA VAL A 27 -32.56 -9.49 -1.94
C VAL A 27 -31.43 -8.94 -2.82
N SER A 28 -31.46 -9.24 -4.11
CA SER A 28 -30.46 -8.75 -5.08
C SER A 28 -30.42 -7.23 -5.14
N PHE A 29 -31.59 -6.57 -5.18
CA PHE A 29 -31.69 -5.12 -5.18
C PHE A 29 -31.14 -4.48 -3.90
N TYR A 30 -31.45 -5.06 -2.73
CA TYR A 30 -30.92 -4.62 -1.45
C TYR A 30 -29.38 -4.72 -1.40
N PHE A 31 -28.81 -5.85 -1.83
CA PHE A 31 -27.36 -6.04 -1.87
C PHE A 31 -26.69 -5.13 -2.90
N TYR A 32 -27.30 -4.90 -4.07
CA TYR A 32 -26.78 -3.98 -5.08
C TYR A 32 -26.67 -2.54 -4.55
N ARG A 33 -27.69 -2.07 -3.81
CA ARG A 33 -27.63 -0.74 -3.18
C ARG A 33 -26.53 -0.64 -2.12
N LYS A 34 -26.39 -1.65 -1.27
CA LYS A 34 -25.34 -1.70 -0.25
C LYS A 34 -23.93 -1.76 -0.87
N TYR A 35 -23.76 -2.54 -1.94
CA TYR A 35 -22.50 -2.66 -2.68
C TYR A 35 -22.11 -1.33 -3.34
N LYS A 36 -23.07 -0.63 -3.96
CA LYS A 36 -22.84 0.67 -4.61
C LYS A 36 -22.47 1.77 -3.61
N GLN A 37 -23.07 1.78 -2.42
CA GLN A 37 -22.69 2.72 -1.36
C GLN A 37 -21.27 2.47 -0.83
N LEU A 38 -20.85 1.20 -0.74
CA LEU A 38 -19.51 0.85 -0.32
C LEU A 38 -18.46 1.27 -1.36
N SER A 39 -18.72 1.08 -2.65
CA SER A 39 -17.79 1.43 -3.74
C SER A 39 -17.63 2.95 -3.96
N VAL A 40 -18.64 3.76 -3.62
CA VAL A 40 -18.52 5.24 -3.62
C VAL A 40 -17.60 5.74 -2.50
N ASN A 41 -17.50 5.04 -1.37
CA ASN A 41 -16.58 5.43 -0.29
C ASN A 41 -15.10 5.11 -0.61
N LEU A 42 -14.83 4.06 -1.39
CA LEU A 42 -13.48 3.71 -1.85
C LEU A 42 -12.91 4.69 -2.87
N SER A 43 -13.74 5.20 -3.78
CA SER A 43 -13.34 6.25 -4.73
C SER A 43 -13.08 7.61 -4.06
N ASN A 44 -13.69 7.84 -2.88
CA ASN A 44 -13.45 9.02 -2.06
C ASN A 44 -12.19 8.95 -1.19
N LEU A 45 -11.60 7.77 -0.94
CA LEU A 45 -10.44 7.63 -0.03
C LEU A 45 -9.19 8.37 -0.51
N ALA A 46 -8.94 8.41 -1.82
CA ALA A 46 -7.85 9.20 -2.39
C ALA A 46 -8.12 10.70 -2.25
N GLN A 47 -9.35 11.13 -2.49
CA GLN A 47 -9.75 12.54 -2.33
C GLN A 47 -9.70 13.00 -0.87
N ILE A 48 -10.14 12.16 0.08
CA ILE A 48 -10.08 12.43 1.52
C ILE A 48 -8.63 12.65 1.97
N GLN A 49 -7.71 11.79 1.54
CA GLN A 49 -6.28 11.95 1.87
C GLN A 49 -5.69 13.23 1.27
N GLN A 50 -6.05 13.59 0.04
CA GLN A 50 -5.59 14.84 -0.59
C GLN A 50 -6.14 16.08 0.14
N ILE A 51 -7.40 16.03 0.58
CA ILE A 51 -8.00 17.09 1.40
C ILE A 51 -7.27 17.21 2.74
N GLU A 52 -6.96 16.09 3.40
CA GLU A 52 -6.23 16.08 4.67
C GLU A 52 -4.81 16.64 4.51
N ILE A 53 -4.07 16.21 3.49
CA ILE A 53 -2.72 16.73 3.20
C ILE A 53 -2.77 18.23 2.98
N LYS A 54 -3.72 18.72 2.17
CA LYS A 54 -3.87 20.16 1.89
C LYS A 54 -4.20 20.96 3.15
N ASP A 55 -5.11 20.47 3.98
CA ASP A 55 -5.48 21.11 5.25
C ASP A 55 -4.28 21.18 6.21
N ILE A 56 -3.59 20.06 6.41
CA ILE A 56 -2.41 20.01 7.29
C ILE A 56 -1.28 20.88 6.75
N LYS A 57 -1.00 20.84 5.44
CA LYS A 57 -0.01 21.70 4.78
C LYS A 57 -0.34 23.18 4.97
N SER A 58 -1.60 23.58 4.83
CA SER A 58 -2.03 24.95 5.09
C SER A 58 -1.81 25.35 6.55
N LYS A 59 -2.11 24.47 7.51
CA LYS A 59 -1.90 24.72 8.94
C LYS A 59 -0.42 24.87 9.27
N VAL A 60 0.40 23.93 8.82
CA VAL A 60 1.86 23.96 9.03
C VAL A 60 2.48 25.21 8.38
N GLY A 61 2.02 25.58 7.19
CA GLY A 61 2.48 26.77 6.46
C GLY A 61 2.26 28.10 7.19
N ARG A 62 1.39 28.15 8.20
CA ARG A 62 1.25 29.32 9.08
C ARG A 62 2.37 29.46 10.10
N HIS A 63 3.03 28.35 10.44
CA HIS A 63 4.00 28.27 11.52
C HIS A 63 5.42 28.00 11.02
N TYR A 64 5.57 27.55 9.78
CA TYR A 64 6.85 27.19 9.21
C TYR A 64 6.87 27.33 7.69
N LEU A 65 8.00 27.79 7.14
CA LEU A 65 8.17 27.92 5.70
C LEU A 65 8.35 26.54 5.05
N LEU A 66 7.34 26.13 4.30
CA LEU A 66 7.30 24.83 3.66
C LEU A 66 8.13 24.80 2.36
N PRO A 67 8.75 23.65 2.03
CA PRO A 67 9.32 23.45 0.70
C PRO A 67 8.27 23.61 -0.40
N GLU A 68 8.66 24.29 -1.48
CA GLU A 68 7.83 24.52 -2.66
C GLU A 68 8.16 23.52 -3.77
N GLY A 69 7.24 23.33 -4.72
CA GLY A 69 7.46 22.46 -5.88
C GLY A 69 7.33 20.95 -5.63
N GLU A 70 6.93 20.53 -4.42
CA GLU A 70 6.60 19.14 -4.11
C GLU A 70 5.42 19.02 -3.12
N GLU A 71 4.75 17.87 -3.14
CA GLU A 71 3.75 17.50 -2.14
C GLU A 71 4.36 16.56 -1.09
N PRO A 72 4.14 16.84 0.22
CA PRO A 72 4.68 16.01 1.27
C PRO A 72 3.93 14.69 1.41
N LEU A 73 4.65 13.64 1.82
CA LEU A 73 4.01 12.44 2.37
C LEU A 73 3.57 12.72 3.81
N LEU A 74 2.28 12.55 4.08
CA LEU A 74 1.71 12.70 5.42
C LEU A 74 1.69 11.36 6.15
N ILE A 75 2.34 11.30 7.31
CA ILE A 75 2.37 10.11 8.19
C ILE A 75 1.78 10.50 9.54
N THR A 76 0.96 9.63 10.12
CA THR A 76 0.43 9.84 11.48
C THR A 76 1.25 9.02 12.48
N VAL A 77 1.63 9.63 13.60
CA VAL A 77 2.22 8.93 14.74
C VAL A 77 1.11 8.12 15.42
N THR A 78 1.12 6.80 15.22
CA THR A 78 0.11 5.90 15.81
C THR A 78 0.58 5.27 17.11
N ASP A 79 1.89 5.05 17.24
CA ASP A 79 2.52 4.44 18.40
C ASP A 79 3.81 5.19 18.76
N TRP A 80 3.64 6.25 19.55
CA TRP A 80 4.69 7.12 20.04
C TRP A 80 5.73 6.35 20.86
N GLU A 81 5.35 5.31 21.61
CA GLU A 81 6.28 4.59 22.46
C GLU A 81 7.38 3.88 21.68
N LYS A 82 7.09 3.46 20.45
CA LYS A 82 8.06 2.84 19.55
C LYS A 82 9.06 3.83 18.95
N VAL A 83 8.71 5.11 18.89
CA VAL A 83 9.52 6.14 18.23
C VAL A 83 10.09 7.18 19.20
N LYS A 84 9.67 7.22 20.46
CA LYS A 84 10.10 8.20 21.47
C LYS A 84 11.60 8.25 21.72
N SER A 85 12.32 7.16 21.43
CA SER A 85 13.79 7.09 21.55
C SER A 85 14.52 7.90 20.49
N GLN A 86 13.85 8.22 19.37
CA GLN A 86 14.39 9.08 18.34
C GLN A 86 14.19 10.55 18.73
N PRO A 87 15.24 11.37 18.74
CA PRO A 87 15.15 12.77 19.17
C PRO A 87 14.06 13.58 18.45
N PHE A 88 13.85 13.29 17.15
CA PHE A 88 12.82 13.92 16.33
C PHE A 88 11.39 13.75 16.90
N PHE A 89 11.12 12.64 17.59
CA PHE A 89 9.81 12.30 18.16
C PHE A 89 9.74 12.51 19.68
N SER A 90 10.78 13.09 20.29
CA SER A 90 10.87 13.28 21.75
C SER A 90 9.68 14.03 22.35
N ARG A 91 9.09 14.95 21.59
CA ARG A 91 7.94 15.78 21.98
C ARG A 91 6.62 15.38 21.29
N ALA A 92 6.64 14.31 20.48
CA ALA A 92 5.46 13.84 19.76
C ALA A 92 4.46 13.14 20.68
N GLN A 93 3.22 13.01 20.21
CA GLN A 93 2.15 12.22 20.80
C GLN A 93 1.40 11.44 19.72
N ASN A 94 0.63 10.42 20.12
CA ASN A 94 -0.24 9.70 19.20
C ASN A 94 -1.25 10.68 18.56
N GLY A 95 -1.38 10.61 17.24
CA GLY A 95 -2.21 11.52 16.45
C GLY A 95 -1.46 12.70 15.83
N ASP A 96 -0.21 12.97 16.24
CA ASP A 96 0.64 13.95 15.59
C ASP A 96 0.98 13.54 14.16
N LYS A 97 1.27 14.52 13.31
CA LYS A 97 1.45 14.37 11.87
C LYS A 97 2.89 14.69 11.49
N VAL A 98 3.48 13.86 10.64
CA VAL A 98 4.80 14.09 10.04
C VAL A 98 4.61 14.36 8.56
N LEU A 99 5.06 15.51 8.09
CA LEU A 99 5.15 15.86 6.69
C LEU A 99 6.57 15.55 6.22
N VAL A 100 6.70 14.62 5.28
CA VAL A 100 8.00 14.19 4.73
C VAL A 100 8.14 14.73 3.31
N TYR A 101 9.13 15.58 3.13
CA TYR A 101 9.53 16.21 1.88
C TYR A 101 10.76 15.48 1.34
N ASN A 102 10.57 14.65 0.32
CA ASN A 102 11.60 13.76 -0.18
C ASN A 102 12.65 14.46 -1.04
N ASN A 103 12.26 15.49 -1.80
CA ASN A 103 13.20 16.25 -2.63
C ASN A 103 13.99 17.24 -1.76
N ALA A 104 13.31 17.95 -0.86
CA ALA A 104 13.96 18.86 0.09
C ALA A 104 14.67 18.16 1.26
N LYS A 105 14.56 16.82 1.35
CA LYS A 105 15.15 15.98 2.43
C LYS A 105 14.78 16.47 3.83
N LYS A 106 13.53 16.91 4.01
CA LYS A 106 13.05 17.53 5.25
C LYS A 106 11.84 16.81 5.83
N ALA A 107 11.85 16.56 7.13
CA ALA A 107 10.71 16.07 7.88
C ALA A 107 10.24 17.17 8.83
N ILE A 108 8.93 17.36 8.90
CA ILE A 108 8.29 18.35 9.77
C ILE A 108 7.27 17.62 10.63
N LEU A 109 7.50 17.58 11.94
CA LEU A 109 6.56 17.05 12.91
C LEU A 109 5.64 18.17 13.38
N TYR A 110 4.34 17.98 13.21
CA TYR A 110 3.29 18.94 13.53
C TYR A 110 2.23 18.27 14.40
N SER A 111 1.78 18.98 15.44
CA SER A 111 0.68 18.53 16.29
C SER A 111 -0.61 19.27 15.93
N PRO A 112 -1.60 18.59 15.31
CA PRO A 112 -2.88 19.22 14.98
C PRO A 112 -3.66 19.68 16.22
N ALA A 113 -3.51 18.98 17.34
CA ALA A 113 -4.22 19.30 18.58
C ALA A 113 -3.73 20.61 19.21
N LYS A 114 -2.44 20.94 19.03
CA LYS A 114 -1.80 22.16 19.56
C LYS A 114 -1.63 23.24 18.51
N ASP A 115 -1.96 22.95 17.25
CA ASP A 115 -1.65 23.78 16.07
C ASP A 115 -0.18 24.28 16.09
N LEU A 116 0.76 23.36 16.29
CA LEU A 116 2.17 23.70 16.50
C LEU A 116 3.10 22.77 15.73
N VAL A 117 4.12 23.35 15.09
CA VAL A 117 5.27 22.59 14.58
C VAL A 117 6.16 22.24 15.75
N LEU A 118 6.21 20.95 16.06
CA LEU A 118 6.99 20.43 17.18
C LEU A 118 8.47 20.38 16.80
N GLU A 119 8.80 19.79 15.66
CA GLU A 119 10.20 19.54 15.28
C GLU A 119 10.40 19.60 13.76
N VAL A 120 11.58 20.02 13.34
CA VAL A 120 11.98 20.04 11.93
C VAL A 120 13.37 19.45 11.81
N GLY A 121 13.50 18.41 10.99
CA GLY A 121 14.74 17.67 10.87
C GLY A 121 15.01 17.21 9.45
N PRO A 122 16.25 16.77 9.18
CA PRO A 122 16.56 16.07 7.95
C PRO A 122 15.82 14.73 7.92
N VAL A 123 15.41 14.29 6.73
CA VAL A 123 15.01 12.89 6.51
C VAL A 123 16.28 12.06 6.48
N ILE A 124 16.64 11.49 7.62
CA ILE A 124 17.75 10.53 7.72
C ILE A 124 17.11 9.15 7.53
N PRO A 125 17.44 8.39 6.47
CA PRO A 125 17.06 6.99 6.41
C PRO A 125 17.61 6.33 7.67
N ALA A 126 16.76 5.64 8.44
CA ALA A 126 17.16 5.01 9.69
C ALA A 126 18.32 4.04 9.44
N THR A 127 19.55 4.49 9.63
CA THR A 127 20.65 3.60 9.96
C THR A 127 20.32 3.06 11.34
N PRO A 128 20.23 1.72 11.52
CA PRO A 128 20.10 1.18 12.86
C PRO A 128 21.28 1.70 13.68
N THR A 129 20.99 2.49 14.71
CA THR A 129 21.97 2.98 15.66
C THR A 129 22.73 1.77 16.20
N PRO A 130 24.03 1.63 15.93
CA PRO A 130 24.85 0.68 16.66
C PRO A 130 24.97 1.20 18.09
N THR A 131 24.68 0.33 19.04
CA THR A 131 25.05 0.46 20.45
C THR A 131 26.47 1.05 20.58
N PRO A 132 26.72 2.04 21.47
CA PRO A 132 28.03 2.67 21.57
C PRO A 132 29.17 1.69 21.89
N PRO A 133 30.40 1.96 21.42
CA PRO A 133 31.49 0.99 21.33
C PRO A 133 32.47 1.09 22.50
N GLU A 134 32.93 -0.05 23.00
CA GLU A 134 34.14 -0.14 23.82
C GLU A 134 35.34 -0.47 22.92
N ALA A 135 36.26 0.50 22.86
CA ALA A 135 37.70 0.43 22.56
C ALA A 135 38.24 -0.32 21.30
N THR A 136 38.64 0.49 20.31
CA THR A 136 39.91 0.48 19.54
C THR A 136 40.46 -0.82 18.91
N ALA A 137 40.46 -0.89 17.57
CA ALA A 137 41.70 -0.86 16.75
C ALA A 137 41.41 -0.86 15.23
N SER A 138 41.90 0.20 14.58
CA SER A 138 42.39 0.40 13.21
C SER A 138 42.00 -0.55 12.03
N ALA A 139 41.44 0.11 11.02
CA ALA A 139 41.72 -0.01 9.58
C ALA A 139 41.57 -1.37 8.87
N LYS A 140 40.47 -1.51 8.14
CA LYS A 140 40.49 -1.94 6.72
C LYS A 140 39.20 -1.55 6.02
N SER A 141 39.37 -1.01 4.82
CA SER A 141 38.31 -0.68 3.86
C SER A 141 37.34 -1.86 3.70
N GLY A 142 36.06 -1.59 3.92
CA GLY A 142 34.99 -2.56 3.80
C GLY A 142 33.68 -1.82 3.54
N THR A 143 33.18 -1.96 2.33
CA THR A 143 31.83 -1.59 1.92
C THR A 143 30.83 -2.12 2.95
N VAL A 144 30.27 -1.22 3.76
CA VAL A 144 29.18 -1.55 4.67
C VAL A 144 27.93 -1.79 3.83
N SER A 145 27.67 -3.05 3.52
CA SER A 145 26.37 -3.50 3.01
C SER A 145 25.37 -3.37 4.17
N PRO A 146 24.43 -2.42 4.13
CA PRO A 146 23.38 -2.40 5.13
C PRO A 146 22.56 -3.68 4.95
N THR A 147 22.34 -4.41 6.05
CA THR A 147 21.43 -5.54 6.09
C THR A 147 19.99 -5.01 5.92
N VAL A 148 19.60 -4.70 4.68
CA VAL A 148 18.24 -4.30 4.32
C VAL A 148 17.28 -5.39 4.78
N LYS A 149 16.44 -5.05 5.77
CA LYS A 149 15.48 -5.95 6.40
C LYS A 149 14.17 -5.93 5.61
N LEU A 150 13.67 -7.11 5.26
CA LEU A 150 12.60 -7.29 4.28
C LEU A 150 11.26 -7.57 4.99
N GLU A 151 10.72 -6.58 5.70
CA GLU A 151 9.53 -6.71 6.55
C GLU A 151 8.35 -5.86 6.07
N ASN A 152 7.12 -6.35 6.29
CA ASN A 152 5.86 -5.67 5.98
C ASN A 152 5.76 -5.14 4.54
N LEU A 153 6.13 -5.96 3.55
CA LEU A 153 6.15 -5.56 2.15
C LEU A 153 4.79 -5.76 1.50
N ARG A 154 4.18 -4.66 1.03
CA ARG A 154 2.90 -4.69 0.32
C ARG A 154 3.11 -4.63 -1.19
N PHE A 155 2.54 -5.58 -1.91
CA PHE A 155 2.67 -5.75 -3.35
C PHE A 155 1.32 -5.61 -4.04
N ILE A 156 1.33 -5.07 -5.25
CA ILE A 156 0.27 -5.25 -6.24
C ILE A 156 0.83 -6.07 -7.39
N LEU A 157 0.00 -6.94 -7.94
CA LEU A 157 0.37 -7.78 -9.08
C LEU A 157 -0.46 -7.39 -10.30
N TYR A 158 0.21 -6.93 -11.36
CA TYR A 158 -0.41 -6.70 -12.65
C TYR A 158 -0.12 -7.83 -13.64
N ASN A 159 -1.14 -8.23 -14.38
CA ASN A 159 -1.01 -9.20 -15.45
C ASN A 159 -0.67 -8.49 -16.76
N GLY A 160 0.59 -8.53 -17.17
CA GLY A 160 1.06 -8.07 -18.47
C GLY A 160 0.99 -9.13 -19.56
N THR A 161 0.16 -10.16 -19.40
CA THR A 161 -0.04 -11.25 -20.37
C THR A 161 -1.54 -11.56 -20.58
N ASP A 162 -1.82 -12.44 -21.54
CA ASP A 162 -3.17 -13.00 -21.81
C ASP A 162 -3.51 -14.24 -20.96
N ILE A 163 -2.64 -14.64 -20.03
CA ILE A 163 -2.85 -15.84 -19.21
C ILE A 163 -3.75 -15.51 -18.03
N VAL A 164 -4.95 -16.09 -18.03
CA VAL A 164 -5.90 -15.95 -16.92
C VAL A 164 -5.34 -16.63 -15.66
N GLY A 165 -5.40 -15.92 -14.54
CA GLY A 165 -4.98 -16.45 -13.24
C GLY A 165 -3.48 -16.38 -12.95
N LEU A 166 -2.66 -15.85 -13.87
CA LEU A 166 -1.21 -15.77 -13.70
C LEU A 166 -0.79 -15.07 -12.39
N THR A 167 -1.48 -13.97 -12.03
CA THR A 167 -1.21 -13.23 -10.77
C THR A 167 -1.55 -14.04 -9.52
N ARG A 168 -2.47 -15.00 -9.58
CA ARG A 168 -2.77 -15.92 -8.46
C ARG A 168 -1.67 -16.95 -8.30
N THR A 169 -1.26 -17.57 -9.41
CA THR A 169 -0.13 -18.51 -9.43
C THR A 169 1.15 -17.84 -8.91
N TYR A 170 1.43 -16.63 -9.36
CA TYR A 170 2.63 -15.91 -8.97
C TYR A 170 2.64 -15.48 -7.50
N GLU A 171 1.50 -15.11 -6.89
CA GLU A 171 1.47 -14.80 -5.45
C GLU A 171 1.92 -15.99 -4.60
N THR A 172 1.53 -17.22 -4.97
CA THR A 172 1.97 -18.42 -4.25
C THR A 172 3.49 -18.52 -4.27
N LYS A 173 4.12 -18.30 -5.43
CA LYS A 173 5.58 -18.28 -5.59
C LYS A 173 6.24 -17.11 -4.84
N LEU A 174 5.61 -15.93 -4.87
CA LEU A 174 6.05 -14.75 -4.15
C LEU A 174 6.09 -15.01 -2.64
N LYS A 175 5.02 -15.55 -2.07
CA LYS A 175 4.93 -15.85 -0.62
C LYS A 175 5.87 -16.97 -0.18
N GLN A 176 6.16 -17.94 -1.06
CA GLN A 176 7.19 -18.95 -0.80
C GLN A 176 8.59 -18.33 -0.74
N SER A 177 8.87 -17.36 -1.62
CA SER A 177 10.19 -16.70 -1.70
C SER A 177 10.34 -15.59 -0.66
N VAL A 178 9.25 -14.89 -0.34
CA VAL A 178 9.18 -13.72 0.54
C VAL A 178 7.99 -13.94 1.48
N SER A 179 8.24 -14.59 2.61
CA SER A 179 7.19 -14.94 3.59
C SER A 179 6.47 -13.73 4.19
N THR A 180 7.09 -12.54 4.14
CA THR A 180 6.54 -11.26 4.60
C THR A 180 5.74 -10.51 3.53
N ALA A 181 5.57 -11.08 2.34
CA ALA A 181 4.86 -10.45 1.24
C ALA A 181 3.33 -10.47 1.46
N GLU A 182 2.73 -9.29 1.45
CA GLU A 182 1.29 -9.08 1.45
C GLU A 182 0.87 -8.60 0.07
N VAL A 183 0.04 -9.37 -0.65
CA VAL A 183 -0.55 -8.90 -1.92
C VAL A 183 -1.86 -8.20 -1.60
N VAL A 184 -1.88 -6.88 -1.77
CA VAL A 184 -3.02 -6.03 -1.40
C VAL A 184 -4.00 -5.81 -2.53
N ASP A 185 -3.56 -5.96 -3.79
CA ASP A 185 -4.43 -5.82 -4.96
C ASP A 185 -3.87 -6.54 -6.20
N ARG A 186 -4.73 -6.68 -7.22
CA ARG A 186 -4.41 -7.30 -8.51
C ARG A 186 -5.21 -6.68 -9.63
N ASP A 187 -4.56 -6.48 -10.76
CA ASP A 187 -5.24 -5.98 -11.97
C ASP A 187 -4.57 -6.50 -13.25
N ASP A 188 -5.12 -6.13 -14.39
CA ASP A 188 -4.43 -6.20 -15.67
C ASP A 188 -3.48 -5.00 -15.83
N ALA A 189 -2.31 -5.26 -16.42
CA ALA A 189 -1.44 -4.17 -16.84
C ALA A 189 -2.05 -3.44 -18.05
N SER A 190 -1.67 -2.18 -18.24
CA SER A 190 -2.11 -1.36 -19.39
C SER A 190 -1.72 -1.94 -20.75
N LYS A 191 -0.66 -2.76 -20.77
CA LYS A 191 -0.16 -3.47 -21.96
C LYS A 191 0.00 -4.96 -21.68
N LYS A 192 -0.10 -5.78 -22.73
CA LYS A 192 -0.04 -7.25 -22.64
C LYS A 192 1.20 -7.88 -23.30
N ASP A 193 2.13 -7.03 -23.73
CA ASP A 193 3.33 -7.38 -24.50
C ASP A 193 4.63 -7.15 -23.72
N TYR A 194 4.56 -7.07 -22.39
CA TYR A 194 5.76 -6.97 -21.55
C TYR A 194 6.66 -8.21 -21.78
N PRO A 195 7.87 -8.04 -22.32
CA PRO A 195 8.74 -9.19 -22.64
C PRO A 195 9.29 -9.86 -21.38
N GLU A 196 9.52 -9.08 -20.33
CA GLU A 196 10.03 -9.52 -19.03
C GLU A 196 9.14 -9.01 -17.90
N SER A 197 9.21 -9.70 -16.77
CA SER A 197 8.47 -9.32 -15.57
C SER A 197 9.22 -8.25 -14.80
N LEU A 198 8.50 -7.18 -14.49
CA LEU A 198 9.07 -5.98 -13.91
C LEU A 198 8.77 -5.90 -12.41
N LEU A 199 9.71 -5.37 -11.65
CA LEU A 199 9.49 -4.89 -10.30
C LEU A 199 9.62 -3.36 -10.30
N VAL A 200 8.62 -2.69 -9.76
CA VAL A 200 8.58 -1.23 -9.63
C VAL A 200 8.47 -0.88 -8.15
N ASP A 201 9.38 -0.04 -7.67
CA ASP A 201 9.22 0.66 -6.41
C ASP A 201 8.25 1.83 -6.63
N LEU A 202 7.00 1.66 -6.19
CA LEU A 202 5.91 2.61 -6.45
C LEU A 202 6.14 3.97 -5.81
N LYS A 203 6.96 4.02 -4.75
CA LYS A 203 7.23 5.24 -3.99
C LYS A 203 8.62 5.80 -4.27
N GLY A 204 9.47 5.06 -4.98
CA GLY A 204 10.85 5.43 -5.31
C GLY A 204 11.77 5.58 -4.10
N ASN A 205 11.35 5.09 -2.92
CA ASN A 205 12.07 5.27 -1.65
C ASN A 205 12.54 3.94 -1.02
N LYS A 206 12.35 2.81 -1.71
CA LYS A 206 12.77 1.46 -1.32
C LYS A 206 13.67 0.82 -2.37
N ASN A 207 14.55 1.59 -3.00
CA ASN A 207 15.41 1.12 -4.11
C ASN A 207 16.30 -0.06 -3.70
N ALA A 208 16.86 -0.04 -2.50
CA ALA A 208 17.74 -1.11 -2.01
C ALA A 208 16.96 -2.42 -1.74
N GLU A 209 15.75 -2.33 -1.17
CA GLU A 209 14.82 -3.44 -1.05
C GLU A 209 14.38 -3.94 -2.42
N ALA A 210 14.06 -3.04 -3.34
CA ALA A 210 13.64 -3.35 -4.70
C ALA A 210 14.73 -4.11 -5.44
N GLN A 211 16.00 -3.71 -5.30
CA GLN A 211 17.12 -4.41 -5.92
C GLN A 211 17.28 -5.83 -5.36
N LYS A 212 17.22 -6.00 -4.03
CA LYS A 212 17.26 -7.35 -3.41
C LYS A 212 16.06 -8.21 -3.81
N LEU A 213 14.87 -7.62 -3.91
CA LEU A 213 13.66 -8.31 -4.34
C LEU A 213 13.76 -8.71 -5.82
N ALA A 214 14.25 -7.83 -6.67
CA ALA A 214 14.47 -8.08 -8.10
C ALA A 214 15.41 -9.27 -8.29
N GLU A 215 16.56 -9.28 -7.62
CA GLU A 215 17.51 -10.40 -7.65
C GLU A 215 16.88 -11.70 -7.12
N LYS A 216 16.22 -11.64 -5.97
CA LYS A 216 15.63 -12.81 -5.31
C LYS A 216 14.47 -13.42 -6.12
N LEU A 217 13.68 -12.60 -6.79
CA LEU A 217 12.51 -13.02 -7.57
C LEU A 217 12.80 -13.16 -9.07
N ASN A 218 14.06 -12.92 -9.47
CA ASN A 218 14.53 -12.88 -10.85
C ASN A 218 13.71 -11.92 -11.73
N LEU A 219 13.36 -10.74 -11.21
CA LEU A 219 12.59 -9.70 -11.90
C LEU A 219 13.50 -8.56 -12.36
N THR A 220 13.09 -7.86 -13.41
CA THR A 220 13.80 -6.66 -13.88
C THR A 220 13.33 -5.43 -13.11
N LEU A 221 14.24 -4.78 -12.38
CA LEU A 221 13.93 -3.53 -11.70
C LEU A 221 13.70 -2.42 -12.74
N SER A 222 12.56 -1.75 -12.67
CA SER A 222 12.19 -0.69 -13.61
C SER A 222 11.51 0.49 -12.90
N LYS A 223 11.46 1.63 -13.60
CA LYS A 223 10.53 2.71 -13.25
C LYS A 223 9.10 2.28 -13.62
N LEU A 224 8.10 2.98 -13.09
CA LEU A 224 6.70 2.76 -13.46
C LEU A 224 6.53 2.97 -14.98
N PRO A 225 6.08 1.95 -15.75
CA PRO A 225 5.89 2.09 -17.19
C PRO A 225 4.76 3.07 -17.54
N ASP A 226 4.87 3.69 -18.72
CA ASP A 226 3.85 4.62 -19.21
C ASP A 226 2.48 3.94 -19.35
N GLY A 227 1.45 4.59 -18.81
CA GLY A 227 0.07 4.08 -18.80
C GLY A 227 -0.29 3.27 -17.56
N GLU A 228 0.70 2.82 -16.77
CA GLU A 228 0.47 2.18 -15.48
C GLU A 228 0.21 3.21 -14.39
N THR A 229 -0.56 2.82 -13.38
CA THR A 229 -0.90 3.69 -12.26
C THR A 229 -0.19 3.25 -10.98
N ALA A 230 0.32 4.23 -10.24
CA ALA A 230 0.84 3.99 -8.91
C ALA A 230 -0.31 3.87 -7.90
N SER A 231 -0.26 2.83 -7.07
CA SER A 231 -1.19 2.71 -5.95
C SER A 231 -0.58 3.29 -4.67
N PRO A 232 -1.31 4.13 -3.91
CA PRO A 232 -0.85 4.60 -2.61
C PRO A 232 -0.85 3.49 -1.53
N THR A 233 -1.56 2.38 -1.78
CA THR A 233 -1.74 1.30 -0.81
C THR A 233 -0.71 0.18 -0.94
N ALA A 234 0.28 0.31 -1.83
CA ALA A 234 1.35 -0.66 -1.98
C ALA A 234 2.73 0.01 -1.96
N ASP A 235 3.77 -0.79 -1.72
CA ASP A 235 5.15 -0.35 -1.80
C ASP A 235 5.77 -0.75 -3.15
N PHE A 236 5.39 -1.93 -3.65
CA PHE A 236 5.91 -2.45 -4.91
C PHE A 236 4.78 -2.86 -5.84
N LEU A 237 5.01 -2.68 -7.13
CA LEU A 237 4.22 -3.25 -8.21
C LEU A 237 5.07 -4.29 -8.93
N ILE A 238 4.50 -5.48 -9.16
CA ILE A 238 5.07 -6.50 -10.03
C ILE A 238 4.19 -6.61 -11.26
N ILE A 239 4.76 -6.40 -12.44
CA ILE A 239 4.09 -6.62 -13.72
C ILE A 239 4.61 -7.94 -14.28
N LEU A 240 3.73 -8.91 -14.48
CA LEU A 240 4.11 -10.22 -14.99
C LEU A 240 4.13 -10.20 -16.52
N GLY A 241 5.30 -10.43 -17.11
CA GLY A 241 5.55 -10.46 -18.54
C GLY A 241 5.63 -11.87 -19.12
N ALA A 242 6.05 -11.94 -20.39
CA ALA A 242 6.10 -13.19 -21.16
C ALA A 242 7.07 -14.24 -20.59
N ASP A 243 8.08 -13.82 -19.82
CA ASP A 243 9.04 -14.66 -19.10
C ASP A 243 8.45 -15.42 -17.90
N ARG A 244 7.15 -15.25 -17.64
CA ARG A 244 6.40 -15.95 -16.58
C ARG A 244 5.21 -16.75 -17.12
N LYS A 245 5.10 -16.88 -18.44
CA LYS A 245 4.11 -17.77 -19.08
C LYS A 245 4.33 -19.24 -18.71
#